data_AF-A0A0N4XL04-F1
#
_entry.id   AF-A0A0N4XL04-F1
#
_cell.length_a   1.000
_cell.length_b   1.000
_cell.length_c   1.000
_cell.angle_alpha   90.00
_cell.angle_beta   90.00
_cell.angle_gamma   90.00
#
_symmetry.space_group_name_H-M   'P 1'
#
loop_
_entity.id
_entity.type
_entity.pdbx_description
1 polymer ?
#
loop_
_entity_poly.entity_id
_entity_poly.type
_entity_poly.pdbx_seq_one_letter_code
_entity_poly.pdbx_strand_id
1 'polypeptide(L)'
;MERRRAVQFQDRELTLLIELYAKNYARYHGSYANGGRVERGVREALHMEWAEILSSLGIAPRSKSQIEEKIRNERKKVHRFLMAEEKMRTTGEVLPHFIPLPAYLEPLIQAMAENHDNSFHMNGDESSISFYSPEARPCTSAEEQLFTADEDKRVSISCYFPYDFYSSAQDGADPCNEARTTLYLEEAKLARLRQEEVRTTTELRKKELEKVNLEIELLKARKQFYEARRPPYN
;
A
#
# COMPACT_ATOMS: atom_id res chain seq x y z
N MET A 1 11.82 35.65 7.30
CA MET A 1 11.16 34.73 6.34
C MET A 1 10.43 33.66 7.13
N GLU A 2 9.10 33.66 7.10
CA GLU A 2 8.29 32.61 7.69
C GLU A 2 8.53 31.29 6.94
N ARG A 3 8.92 30.23 7.65
CA ARG A 3 9.01 28.89 7.05
C ARG A 3 7.59 28.38 6.84
N ARG A 4 7.05 28.58 5.65
CA ARG A 4 5.76 27.98 5.27
C ARG A 4 5.91 26.45 5.30
N ARG A 5 5.08 25.79 6.10
CA ARG A 5 5.04 24.33 6.16
C ARG A 5 4.65 23.80 4.77
N ALA A 6 5.35 22.77 4.30
CA ALA A 6 5.00 22.13 3.05
C ALA A 6 3.58 21.57 3.12
N VAL A 7 2.75 21.92 2.14
CA VAL A 7 1.38 21.39 2.03
C VAL A 7 1.48 19.89 1.83
N GLN A 8 0.76 19.11 2.65
CA GLN A 8 0.76 17.66 2.52
C GLN A 8 0.13 17.22 1.19
N PHE A 9 0.52 16.05 0.69
CA PHE A 9 -0.11 15.46 -0.49
C PHE A 9 -1.49 14.94 -0.11
N GLN A 10 -2.50 15.34 -0.87
CA GLN A 10 -3.87 14.84 -0.75
C GLN A 10 -4.02 13.50 -1.47
N ASP A 11 -4.99 12.68 -1.05
CA ASP A 11 -5.21 11.35 -1.63
C ASP A 11 -5.40 11.38 -3.15
N ARG A 12 -6.12 12.39 -3.67
CA ARG A 12 -6.29 12.56 -5.12
C ARG A 12 -4.98 12.80 -5.86
N GLU A 13 -4.06 13.56 -5.27
CA GLU A 13 -2.72 13.78 -5.83
C GLU A 13 -1.89 12.50 -5.78
N LEU A 14 -2.00 11.73 -4.69
CA LEU A 14 -1.29 10.47 -4.50
C LEU A 14 -1.72 9.43 -5.53
N THR A 15 -3.02 9.24 -5.71
CA THR A 15 -3.55 8.30 -6.70
C THR A 15 -3.06 8.64 -8.10
N LEU A 16 -3.19 9.90 -8.52
CA LEU A 16 -2.74 10.32 -9.84
C LEU A 16 -1.22 10.16 -10.01
N LEU A 17 -0.44 10.52 -9.00
CA LEU A 17 1.02 10.37 -9.02
C LEU A 17 1.43 8.90 -9.20
N ILE A 18 0.82 8.00 -8.43
CA ILE A 18 1.16 6.58 -8.47
C ILE A 18 0.69 5.93 -9.78
N GLU A 19 -0.46 6.33 -10.32
CA GLU A 19 -0.90 5.88 -11.65
C GLU A 19 0.08 6.32 -12.75
N LEU A 20 0.49 7.59 -12.76
CA LEU A 20 1.45 8.11 -13.74
C LEU A 20 2.79 7.39 -13.62
N TYR A 21 3.22 7.13 -12.39
CA TYR A 21 4.44 6.41 -12.09
C TYR A 21 4.40 4.96 -12.58
N ALA A 22 3.34 4.22 -12.24
CA ALA A 22 3.16 2.83 -12.65
C ALA A 22 3.06 2.70 -14.19
N LYS A 23 2.31 3.59 -14.85
CA LYS A 23 2.21 3.63 -16.33
C LYS A 23 3.56 3.84 -17.02
N ASN A 24 4.45 4.62 -16.39
CA ASN A 24 5.79 4.91 -16.92
C ASN A 24 6.89 4.08 -16.24
N TYR A 25 6.56 3.01 -15.51
CA TYR A 25 7.53 2.28 -14.68
C TYR A 25 8.73 1.78 -15.49
N ALA A 26 8.46 1.14 -16.63
CA ALA A 26 9.50 0.64 -17.53
C ALA A 26 10.37 1.77 -18.12
N ARG A 27 9.79 2.94 -18.41
CA ARG A 27 10.56 4.11 -18.90
C ARG A 27 11.37 4.76 -17.78
N TYR A 28 10.86 4.73 -16.56
CA TYR A 28 11.48 5.34 -15.39
C TYR A 28 12.69 4.53 -14.87
N HIS A 29 12.60 3.20 -14.93
CA HIS A 29 13.64 2.27 -14.44
C HIS A 29 14.39 1.50 -15.52
N GLY A 30 13.90 1.48 -16.75
CA GLY A 30 14.46 0.65 -17.81
C GLY A 30 15.89 1.04 -18.13
N SER A 31 16.82 0.11 -17.99
CA SER A 31 18.20 0.30 -18.46
C SER A 31 18.24 0.21 -19.97
N TYR A 32 18.82 1.18 -20.67
CA TYR A 32 19.04 1.04 -22.12
C TYR A 32 20.02 -0.11 -22.36
N ALA A 33 19.75 -0.92 -23.39
CA ALA A 33 20.51 -2.12 -23.75
C ALA A 33 22.01 -1.88 -24.04
N ASN A 34 22.44 -0.63 -24.15
CA ASN A 34 23.83 -0.26 -24.45
C ASN A 34 24.70 0.00 -23.19
N GLY A 35 24.34 -0.57 -22.04
CA GLY A 35 25.17 -0.51 -20.82
C GLY A 35 25.30 0.87 -20.16
N GLY A 36 24.54 1.86 -20.64
CA GLY A 36 24.43 3.18 -20.02
C GLY A 36 23.29 3.22 -19.02
N ARG A 37 23.56 3.73 -17.80
CA ARG A 37 22.51 4.11 -16.84
C ARG A 37 21.54 5.06 -17.55
N VAL A 38 20.23 4.90 -17.29
CA VAL A 38 19.20 5.88 -17.69
C VAL A 38 19.73 7.28 -17.45
N GLU A 39 19.84 8.06 -18.53
CA GLU A 39 20.27 9.44 -18.41
C GLU A 39 19.38 10.11 -17.38
N ARG A 40 20.00 10.74 -16.39
CA ARG A 40 19.35 11.49 -15.32
C ARG A 40 18.22 12.39 -15.88
N GLY A 41 18.38 12.88 -17.12
CA GLY A 41 17.41 13.66 -17.86
C GLY A 41 16.03 13.02 -18.06
N VAL A 42 15.91 11.70 -18.27
CA VAL A 42 14.59 11.06 -18.49
C VAL A 42 13.75 11.08 -17.21
N ARG A 43 14.38 10.76 -16.07
CA ARG A 43 13.71 10.79 -14.77
C ARG A 43 13.35 12.22 -14.37
N GLU A 44 14.27 13.15 -14.56
CA GLU A 44 14.02 14.57 -14.29
C GLU A 44 12.88 15.12 -15.16
N ALA A 45 12.82 14.76 -16.45
CA ALA A 45 11.73 15.15 -17.35
C ALA A 45 10.37 14.63 -16.86
N LEU A 46 10.30 13.36 -16.46
CA LEU A 46 9.08 12.78 -15.89
C LEU A 46 8.68 13.48 -14.57
N HIS A 47 9.65 13.79 -13.70
CA HIS A 47 9.35 14.51 -12.45
C HIS A 47 8.83 15.92 -12.69
N MET A 48 9.34 16.62 -13.70
CA MET A 48 8.84 17.94 -14.09
C MET A 48 7.41 17.84 -14.65
N GLU A 49 7.17 16.91 -15.57
CA GLU A 49 5.85 16.67 -16.16
C GLU A 49 4.81 16.35 -15.08
N TRP A 50 5.13 15.44 -14.14
CA TRP A 50 4.22 15.07 -13.07
C TRP A 50 4.00 16.22 -12.08
N ALA A 51 5.01 17.04 -11.82
CA ALA A 51 4.88 18.23 -11.00
C ALA A 51 3.90 19.25 -11.63
N GLU A 52 3.96 19.44 -12.95
CA GLU A 52 3.03 20.30 -13.69
C GLU A 52 1.60 19.75 -13.66
N ILE A 53 1.43 18.45 -13.94
CA ILE A 53 0.11 17.79 -13.90
C ILE A 53 -0.51 17.89 -12.50
N LEU A 54 0.23 17.59 -11.43
CA LEU A 54 -0.31 17.71 -10.07
C LEU A 54 -0.60 19.15 -9.68
N SER A 55 0.23 20.10 -10.10
CA SER A 55 -0.01 21.53 -9.87
C SER A 55 -1.28 22.02 -10.58
N SER A 56 -1.61 21.44 -11.74
CA SER A 56 -2.82 21.77 -12.51
C SER A 56 -4.13 21.37 -11.80
N LEU A 57 -4.07 20.49 -10.80
CA LEU A 57 -5.22 20.13 -9.97
C LEU A 57 -5.68 21.27 -9.04
N GLY A 58 -4.89 22.34 -8.90
CA GLY A 58 -5.26 23.53 -8.12
C GLY A 58 -5.15 23.38 -6.60
N ILE A 59 -4.58 22.29 -6.09
CA ILE A 59 -4.43 22.03 -4.64
C ILE A 59 -3.23 22.80 -4.08
N ALA A 60 -2.04 22.51 -4.61
CA ALA A 60 -0.80 23.20 -4.26
C ALA A 60 0.22 23.06 -5.39
N PRO A 61 1.09 24.05 -5.62
CA PRO A 61 2.19 23.89 -6.55
C PRO A 61 3.15 22.82 -6.03
N ARG A 62 3.47 21.85 -6.90
CA ARG A 62 4.42 20.77 -6.62
C ARG A 62 5.71 21.00 -7.37
N SER A 63 6.84 20.70 -6.74
CA SER A 63 8.16 20.77 -7.38
C SER A 63 8.69 19.38 -7.74
N LYS A 64 9.56 19.28 -8.75
CA LYS A 64 10.18 18.01 -9.16
C LYS A 64 10.83 17.25 -8.00
N SER A 65 11.46 17.96 -7.06
CA SER A 65 12.11 17.37 -5.89
C SER A 65 11.10 16.77 -4.91
N GLN A 66 9.93 17.41 -4.73
CA GLN A 66 8.86 16.85 -3.92
C GLN A 66 8.28 15.57 -4.55
N ILE A 67 8.15 15.54 -5.88
CA ILE A 67 7.71 14.36 -6.62
C ILE A 67 8.69 13.21 -6.44
N GLU A 68 9.99 13.46 -6.65
CA GLU A 68 11.03 12.46 -6.49
C GLU A 68 11.05 11.87 -5.07
N GLU A 69 11.07 12.74 -4.06
CA GLU A 69 11.04 12.34 -2.65
C GLU A 69 9.81 11.50 -2.34
N LYS A 70 8.65 11.92 -2.83
CA LYS A 70 7.39 11.24 -2.58
C LYS A 70 7.37 9.85 -3.20
N ILE A 71 7.78 9.71 -4.45
CA ILE A 71 7.90 8.41 -5.13
C ILE A 71 8.86 7.50 -4.37
N ARG A 72 10.01 8.02 -3.95
CA ARG A 72 11.01 7.25 -3.19
C ARG A 72 10.39 6.69 -1.90
N ASN A 73 9.62 7.50 -1.18
CA ASN A 73 8.98 7.09 0.06
C ASN A 73 7.86 6.07 -0.17
N GLU A 74 7.02 6.24 -1.20
CA GLU A 74 5.97 5.26 -1.50
C GLU A 74 6.55 3.92 -1.96
N ARG A 75 7.61 3.92 -2.79
CA ARG A 75 8.34 2.68 -3.14
C ARG A 75 8.92 1.98 -1.91
N LYS A 76 9.52 2.72 -0.98
CA LYS A 76 10.04 2.15 0.27
C LYS A 76 8.93 1.45 1.06
N LYS A 77 7.72 2.03 1.10
CA LYS A 77 6.56 1.39 1.76
C LYS A 77 6.15 0.10 1.05
N VAL A 78 6.00 0.15 -0.28
CA VAL A 78 5.63 -1.03 -1.09
C VAL A 78 6.67 -2.14 -0.96
N HIS A 79 7.95 -1.81 -1.04
CA HIS A 79 9.02 -2.79 -0.90
C HIS A 79 9.01 -3.47 0.48
N ARG A 80 8.84 -2.69 1.56
CA ARG A 80 8.72 -3.26 2.92
C ARG A 80 7.52 -4.19 3.05
N PHE A 81 6.40 -3.84 2.42
CA PHE A 81 5.22 -4.69 2.39
C PHE A 81 5.47 -6.00 1.66
N LEU A 82 6.05 -5.95 0.46
CA LEU A 82 6.38 -7.15 -0.33
C LEU A 82 7.36 -8.06 0.44
N MET A 83 8.37 -7.49 1.10
CA MET A 83 9.30 -8.25 1.94
C MET A 83 8.63 -8.86 3.18
N ALA A 84 7.70 -8.15 3.81
CA ALA A 84 6.95 -8.67 4.95
C ALA A 84 6.01 -9.81 4.53
N GLU A 85 5.30 -9.65 3.42
CA GLU A 85 4.44 -10.66 2.82
C GLU A 85 5.24 -11.92 2.44
N GLU A 86 6.41 -11.75 1.82
CA GLU A 86 7.28 -12.87 1.48
C GLU A 86 7.78 -13.62 2.73
N LYS A 87 8.17 -12.92 3.79
CA LYS A 87 8.58 -13.52 5.07
C LYS A 87 7.45 -14.29 5.76
N MET A 88 6.22 -13.78 5.72
CA MET A 88 5.05 -14.51 6.23
C MET A 88 4.85 -15.82 5.49
N ARG A 89 5.03 -15.81 4.16
CA ARG A 89 4.90 -17.02 3.34
C ARG A 89 5.99 -18.06 3.62
N THR A 90 7.24 -17.64 3.88
CA THR A 90 8.37 -18.55 4.05
C THR A 90 8.56 -19.04 5.49
N THR A 91 8.42 -18.17 6.48
CA THR A 91 8.72 -18.48 7.89
C THR A 91 7.47 -18.76 8.72
N GLY A 92 6.28 -18.34 8.26
CA GLY A 92 5.03 -18.46 9.03
C GLY A 92 4.96 -17.55 10.26
N GLU A 93 5.93 -16.64 10.44
CA GLU A 93 5.90 -15.62 11.48
C GLU A 93 4.83 -14.57 11.15
N VAL A 94 3.80 -14.50 12.01
CA VAL A 94 2.78 -13.45 11.94
C VAL A 94 3.42 -12.17 12.51
N LEU A 95 3.84 -11.26 11.63
CA LEU A 95 4.36 -9.96 12.04
C LEU A 95 3.23 -9.17 12.76
N PRO A 96 3.40 -8.75 14.03
CA PRO A 96 2.33 -8.18 14.84
C PRO A 96 1.78 -6.82 14.37
N HIS A 97 2.36 -6.23 13.31
CA HIS A 97 2.00 -4.90 12.80
C HIS A 97 1.96 -4.87 11.26
N PHE A 98 1.25 -5.82 10.66
CA PHE A 98 0.97 -5.76 9.23
C PHE A 98 -0.06 -4.66 8.95
N ILE A 99 0.43 -3.49 8.53
CA ILE A 99 -0.44 -2.38 8.14
C ILE A 99 -0.82 -2.57 6.67
N PRO A 100 -2.11 -2.74 6.34
CA PRO A 100 -2.54 -2.85 4.95
C PRO A 100 -2.15 -1.58 4.18
N LEU A 101 -1.63 -1.75 2.96
CA LEU A 101 -1.27 -0.60 2.14
C LEU A 101 -2.52 0.14 1.67
N PRO A 102 -2.45 1.48 1.55
CA PRO A 102 -3.48 2.24 0.86
C PRO A 102 -3.74 1.71 -0.55
N ALA A 103 -5.01 1.62 -0.94
CA ALA A 103 -5.44 1.05 -2.22
C ALA A 103 -4.80 1.73 -3.45
N TYR A 104 -4.49 3.03 -3.37
CA TYR A 104 -3.82 3.75 -4.47
C TYR A 104 -2.42 3.23 -4.81
N LEU A 105 -1.81 2.40 -3.94
CA LEU A 105 -0.52 1.77 -4.17
C LEU A 105 -0.61 0.43 -4.91
N GLU A 106 -1.81 -0.14 -5.10
CA GLU A 106 -2.00 -1.40 -5.84
C GLU A 106 -1.32 -1.41 -7.23
N PRO A 107 -1.43 -0.36 -8.07
CA PRO A 107 -0.76 -0.35 -9.38
C PRO A 107 0.76 -0.43 -9.26
N LEU A 108 1.33 0.12 -8.18
CA LEU A 108 2.76 0.08 -7.92
C LEU A 108 3.21 -1.28 -7.39
N ILE A 109 2.40 -1.93 -6.55
CA ILE A 109 2.65 -3.30 -6.08
C ILE A 109 2.78 -4.23 -7.29
N GLN A 110 1.82 -4.16 -8.21
CA GLN A 110 1.83 -4.95 -9.44
C GLN A 110 3.06 -4.66 -10.30
N ALA A 111 3.37 -3.39 -10.56
CA ALA A 111 4.52 -3.00 -11.38
C ALA A 111 5.86 -3.47 -10.76
N MET A 112 6.00 -3.44 -9.43
CA MET A 112 7.23 -3.89 -8.75
C MET A 112 7.34 -5.42 -8.74
N ALA A 113 6.23 -6.14 -8.59
CA ALA A 113 6.20 -7.60 -8.60
C ALA A 113 6.57 -8.19 -9.98
N GLU A 114 6.04 -7.60 -11.06
CA GLU A 114 6.30 -8.07 -12.44
C GLU A 114 7.75 -7.86 -12.89
N ASN A 115 8.41 -6.81 -12.42
CA ASN A 115 9.75 -6.41 -12.89
C ASN A 115 10.90 -6.94 -12.01
N HIS A 116 10.63 -7.70 -10.95
CA HIS A 116 11.62 -8.20 -9.98
C HIS A 116 12.65 -7.15 -9.54
N ASP A 117 12.21 -5.89 -9.39
CA ASP A 117 13.08 -4.77 -9.07
C ASP A 117 13.40 -4.76 -7.56
N ASN A 118 14.11 -5.80 -7.12
CA ASN A 118 14.59 -5.99 -5.76
C ASN A 118 15.87 -5.18 -5.48
N SER A 119 16.42 -4.51 -6.49
CA SER A 119 17.61 -3.67 -6.38
C SER A 119 17.32 -2.29 -5.77
N PHE A 120 16.40 -2.21 -4.81
CA PHE A 120 16.34 -1.03 -3.95
C PHE A 120 17.44 -1.17 -2.89
N HIS A 121 18.66 -0.74 -3.23
CA HIS A 121 19.75 -0.66 -2.26
C HIS A 121 19.34 0.36 -1.20
N MET A 122 18.88 -0.13 -0.05
CA MET A 122 18.61 0.69 1.13
C MET A 122 19.96 1.19 1.63
N ASN A 123 20.40 2.35 1.15
CA ASN A 123 21.47 3.06 1.84
C ASN A 123 20.97 3.33 3.26
N GLY A 124 21.62 2.68 4.23
CA GLY A 124 21.15 2.44 5.58
C GLY A 124 21.11 3.68 6.47
N ASP A 125 20.17 4.58 6.21
CA ASP A 125 19.65 5.50 7.22
C ASP A 125 18.30 4.96 7.70
N GLU A 126 18.34 4.07 8.70
CA GLU A 126 17.19 3.62 9.49
C GLU A 126 16.63 4.75 10.38
N SER A 127 16.52 5.97 9.86
CA SER A 127 15.75 7.01 10.53
C SER A 127 14.27 6.78 10.25
N SER A 128 13.67 5.98 11.15
CA SER A 128 12.27 6.04 11.58
C SER A 128 11.36 6.83 10.64
N ILE A 129 10.80 6.15 9.62
CA ILE A 129 9.48 6.54 9.13
C ILE A 129 8.52 6.16 10.28
N SER A 130 8.41 7.07 11.25
CA SER A 130 7.30 7.13 12.19
C SER A 130 6.05 7.18 11.35
N PHE A 131 5.36 6.04 11.23
CA PHE A 131 4.01 5.98 10.72
C PHE A 131 3.20 6.90 11.65
N TYR A 132 2.88 8.10 11.19
CA TYR A 132 2.03 9.02 11.93
C TYR A 132 0.68 8.32 12.02
N SER A 133 0.43 7.69 13.17
CA SER A 133 -0.89 7.23 13.55
C SER A 133 -1.76 8.49 13.61
N PRO A 134 -2.86 8.60 12.84
CA PRO A 134 -3.83 9.65 13.07
C PRO A 134 -4.58 9.28 14.36
N GLU A 135 -3.95 9.53 15.50
CA GLU A 135 -4.69 9.58 16.76
C GLU A 135 -5.64 10.76 16.66
N ALA A 136 -6.91 10.43 16.84
CA ALA A 136 -8.04 11.34 16.88
C ALA A 136 -7.70 12.56 17.75
N ARG A 137 -7.63 13.74 17.13
CA ARG A 137 -7.72 14.98 17.90
C ARG A 137 -9.16 15.14 18.36
N PRO A 138 -9.44 15.25 19.68
CA PRO A 138 -10.70 15.81 20.13
C PRO A 138 -10.77 17.25 19.64
N CYS A 139 -11.87 17.59 18.98
CA CYS A 139 -12.26 18.96 18.74
C CYS A 139 -12.64 19.56 20.10
N THR A 140 -11.77 20.37 20.70
CA THR A 140 -12.17 21.25 21.80
C THR A 140 -12.20 22.68 21.29
N SER A 141 -13.41 23.19 21.17
CA SER A 141 -13.77 24.58 20.99
C SER A 141 -13.12 25.48 22.05
N ALA A 142 -12.80 26.70 21.62
CA ALA A 142 -12.78 27.94 22.40
C ALA A 142 -12.01 27.95 23.73
N GLU A 143 -10.88 28.65 23.75
CA GLU A 143 -10.73 29.82 24.62
C GLU A 143 -9.50 30.64 24.21
N GLU A 144 -9.73 31.93 23.99
CA GLU A 144 -8.72 32.96 23.83
C GLU A 144 -7.95 33.10 25.14
N GLN A 145 -6.64 32.90 25.13
CA GLN A 145 -5.77 33.50 26.15
C GLN A 145 -4.60 34.20 25.48
N LEU A 146 -4.82 35.51 25.37
CA LEU A 146 -3.86 36.58 25.24
C LEU A 146 -2.76 36.42 26.30
N PHE A 147 -1.52 36.14 25.89
CA PHE A 147 -0.35 36.32 26.76
C PHE A 147 0.67 37.22 26.07
N THR A 148 0.87 38.37 26.70
CA THR A 148 1.86 39.39 26.38
C THR A 148 3.27 38.90 26.69
N ALA A 149 4.22 39.45 25.93
CA ALA A 149 5.66 39.23 26.02
C ALA A 149 6.23 39.42 27.43
N ASP A 150 7.22 38.60 27.80
CA ASP A 150 8.43 39.11 28.45
C ASP A 150 9.63 38.15 28.34
N GLU A 151 10.82 38.73 28.52
CA GLU A 151 12.15 38.34 28.08
C GLU A 151 12.84 37.10 28.69
N ASP A 152 13.80 36.58 27.90
CA ASP A 152 15.11 36.03 28.27
C ASP A 152 15.27 35.19 29.55
N LYS A 153 15.20 33.86 29.40
CA LYS A 153 16.05 32.92 30.17
C LYS A 153 16.50 31.72 29.32
N ARG A 154 17.79 31.69 28.98
CA ARG A 154 18.53 30.49 28.53
C ARG A 154 18.44 29.41 29.60
N VAL A 155 17.70 28.32 29.33
CA VAL A 155 17.80 27.07 30.09
C VAL A 155 18.60 26.08 29.27
N SER A 156 19.83 25.82 29.73
CA SER A 156 20.69 24.73 29.26
C SER A 156 20.11 23.42 29.77
N ILE A 157 19.48 22.65 28.87
CA ILE A 157 19.00 21.29 29.19
C ILE A 157 20.17 20.33 28.96
N SER A 158 20.82 19.96 30.06
CA SER A 158 21.78 18.88 30.14
C SER A 158 21.03 17.56 30.26
N CYS A 159 20.99 16.78 29.18
CA CYS A 159 20.35 15.47 29.15
C CYS A 159 21.32 14.41 29.70
N TYR A 160 21.29 14.19 31.01
CA TYR A 160 21.89 13.02 31.63
C TYR A 160 20.82 11.93 31.70
N PHE A 161 20.95 10.88 30.87
CA PHE A 161 20.11 9.69 30.96
C PHE A 161 20.77 8.70 31.94
N PRO A 162 20.14 8.39 33.10
CA PRO A 162 20.54 7.25 33.89
C PRO A 162 19.92 6.00 33.27
N TYR A 163 20.77 5.12 32.76
CA TYR A 163 20.45 3.71 32.62
C TYR A 163 20.30 3.08 34.02
N ASP A 164 19.49 2.03 34.06
CA ASP A 164 19.32 1.07 35.17
C ASP A 164 18.22 1.36 36.20
N PHE A 165 17.00 0.89 35.91
CA PHE A 165 16.10 0.47 36.99
C PHE A 165 15.06 -0.60 36.56
N TYR A 166 15.29 -1.81 37.07
CA TYR A 166 14.33 -2.85 37.49
C TYR A 166 13.62 -3.76 36.48
N SER A 167 14.15 -4.99 36.43
CA SER A 167 13.36 -6.22 36.44
C SER A 167 12.42 -6.25 37.65
N SER A 168 11.13 -6.40 37.42
CA SER A 168 10.17 -6.94 38.41
C SER A 168 9.00 -7.56 37.66
N ALA A 169 8.92 -8.88 37.74
CA ALA A 169 7.74 -9.65 37.39
C ALA A 169 6.57 -9.20 38.26
N GLN A 170 5.47 -8.79 37.62
CA GLN A 170 4.15 -8.79 38.23
C GLN A 170 3.19 -9.46 37.26
N ASP A 171 2.78 -10.68 37.64
CA ASP A 171 1.59 -11.36 37.14
C ASP A 171 0.35 -10.54 37.53
N GLY A 172 0.06 -9.53 36.73
CA GLY A 172 -1.22 -8.82 36.72
C GLY A 172 -1.78 -8.93 35.32
N ALA A 173 -2.76 -9.80 35.12
CA ALA A 173 -3.50 -9.90 33.86
C ALA A 173 -4.20 -8.56 33.61
N ASP A 174 -3.57 -7.72 32.80
CA ASP A 174 -4.06 -6.42 32.39
C ASP A 174 -5.37 -6.62 31.59
N PRO A 175 -6.53 -6.13 32.08
CA PRO A 175 -7.83 -6.32 31.41
C PRO A 175 -7.86 -5.82 29.97
N CYS A 176 -6.97 -4.89 29.63
CA CYS A 176 -6.78 -4.37 28.28
C CYS A 176 -6.18 -5.39 27.30
N ASN A 177 -5.43 -6.39 27.77
CA ASN A 177 -4.89 -7.45 26.90
C ASN A 177 -5.98 -8.46 26.49
N GLU A 178 -6.96 -8.72 27.36
CA GLU A 178 -8.04 -9.66 27.07
C GLU A 178 -8.94 -9.18 25.91
N ALA A 179 -9.29 -7.89 25.89
CA ALA A 179 -10.06 -7.28 24.81
C ALA A 179 -9.32 -7.28 23.46
N ARG A 180 -7.98 -7.22 23.48
CA ARG A 180 -7.18 -7.29 22.26
C ARG A 180 -7.13 -8.71 21.71
N THR A 181 -7.00 -9.71 22.58
CA THR A 181 -7.03 -11.13 22.19
C THR A 181 -8.38 -11.52 21.60
N THR A 182 -9.50 -11.04 22.15
CA THR A 182 -10.83 -11.34 21.61
C THR A 182 -11.02 -10.76 20.21
N LEU A 183 -10.60 -9.51 19.97
CA LEU A 183 -10.67 -8.90 18.63
C LEU A 183 -9.88 -9.69 17.58
N TYR A 184 -8.68 -10.17 17.90
CA TYR A 184 -7.89 -10.99 16.97
C TYR A 184 -8.58 -12.33 16.65
N LEU A 185 -9.22 -12.96 17.63
CA LEU A 185 -9.95 -14.21 17.42
C LEU A 185 -11.19 -14.01 16.53
N GLU A 186 -11.90 -12.89 16.71
CA GLU A 186 -13.03 -12.54 15.86
C GLU A 186 -12.60 -12.22 14.43
N GLU A 187 -11.51 -11.48 14.25
CA GLU A 187 -10.96 -11.19 12.92
C GLU A 187 -10.51 -12.47 12.20
N ALA A 188 -9.83 -13.39 12.90
CA ALA A 188 -9.45 -14.69 12.36
C ALA A 188 -10.68 -15.54 11.99
N LYS A 189 -11.76 -15.48 12.78
CA LYS A 189 -13.02 -16.17 12.48
C LYS A 189 -13.70 -15.58 11.25
N LEU A 190 -13.71 -14.25 11.11
CA LEU A 190 -14.26 -13.56 9.95
C LEU A 190 -13.48 -13.89 8.68
N ALA A 191 -12.16 -13.98 8.76
CA ALA A 191 -11.30 -14.39 7.64
C ALA A 191 -11.64 -15.81 7.15
N ARG A 192 -11.87 -16.75 8.07
CA ARG A 192 -12.29 -18.13 7.72
C ARG A 192 -13.65 -18.17 7.03
N LEU A 193 -14.62 -17.40 7.51
CA LEU A 193 -15.95 -17.32 6.89
C LEU A 193 -15.88 -16.77 5.45
N ARG A 194 -15.07 -15.73 5.21
CA ARG A 194 -14.86 -15.18 3.86
C ARG A 194 -14.22 -16.20 2.92
N GLN A 195 -13.27 -17.00 3.40
CA GLN A 195 -12.67 -18.08 2.60
C GLN A 195 -13.69 -19.16 2.26
N GLU A 196 -14.57 -19.52 3.20
CA GLU A 196 -15.64 -20.49 2.98
C GLU A 196 -16.70 -19.98 1.99
N GLU A 197 -17.05 -18.70 2.04
CA GLU A 197 -17.92 -18.04 1.06
C GLU A 197 -17.30 -18.05 -0.35
N VAL A 198 -16.01 -17.72 -0.49
CA VAL A 198 -15.32 -17.79 -1.78
C VAL A 198 -15.25 -19.24 -2.30
N ARG A 199 -15.03 -20.21 -1.40
CA ARG A 199 -15.00 -21.63 -1.77
C ARG A 199 -16.37 -22.12 -2.25
N THR A 200 -17.44 -21.82 -1.52
CA THR A 200 -18.80 -22.25 -1.89
C THR A 200 -19.27 -21.59 -3.19
N THR A 201 -18.97 -20.31 -3.39
CA THR A 201 -19.30 -19.60 -4.65
C THR A 201 -18.55 -20.15 -5.86
N THR A 202 -17.26 -20.51 -5.70
CA THR A 202 -16.48 -21.13 -6.77
C THR A 202 -16.95 -22.56 -7.08
N GLU A 203 -17.30 -23.35 -6.07
CA GLU A 203 -17.90 -24.69 -6.24
C GLU A 203 -19.26 -24.61 -6.96
N LEU A 204 -20.09 -23.61 -6.65
CA LEU A 204 -21.37 -23.38 -7.32
C LEU A 204 -21.17 -23.03 -8.81
N ARG A 205 -20.28 -22.08 -9.11
CA ARG A 205 -19.93 -21.71 -10.50
C ARG A 205 -19.41 -22.91 -11.29
N LYS A 206 -18.62 -23.79 -10.66
CA LYS A 206 -18.12 -25.01 -11.30
C LYS A 206 -19.27 -25.95 -11.70
N LYS A 207 -20.26 -26.14 -10.82
CA LYS A 207 -21.46 -26.96 -11.13
C LYS A 207 -22.33 -26.33 -12.22
N GLU A 208 -22.44 -25.01 -12.26
CA GLU A 208 -23.16 -24.30 -13.34
C GLU A 208 -22.48 -24.51 -14.69
N LEU A 209 -21.15 -24.42 -14.74
CA LEU A 209 -20.38 -24.69 -15.97
C LEU A 209 -20.52 -26.15 -16.42
N GLU A 210 -20.49 -27.11 -15.50
CA GLU A 210 -20.70 -28.52 -15.80
C GLU A 210 -22.10 -28.78 -16.38
N LYS A 211 -23.13 -28.14 -15.81
CA LYS A 211 -24.51 -28.20 -16.33
C LYS A 211 -24.60 -27.67 -17.76
N VAL A 212 -24.00 -26.51 -18.03
CA VAL A 212 -23.98 -25.91 -19.38
C VAL A 212 -23.22 -26.81 -20.36
N ASN A 213 -22.13 -27.43 -19.93
CA ASN A 213 -21.36 -28.36 -20.77
C ASN A 213 -22.21 -29.59 -21.17
N LEU A 214 -22.93 -30.18 -20.22
CA LEU A 214 -23.85 -31.30 -20.50
C LEU A 214 -24.98 -30.89 -21.46
N GLU A 215 -25.52 -29.68 -21.33
CA GLU A 215 -26.53 -29.16 -22.25
C GLU A 215 -25.99 -29.00 -23.68
N ILE A 216 -24.76 -28.50 -23.82
CA ILE A 216 -24.07 -28.40 -25.11
C ILE A 216 -23.88 -29.80 -25.73
N GLU A 217 -23.45 -30.79 -24.93
CA GLU A 217 -23.29 -32.17 -25.41
C GLU A 217 -24.63 -32.78 -25.86
N LEU A 218 -25.71 -32.55 -25.13
CA LEU A 218 -27.06 -33.00 -25.51
C LEU A 218 -27.50 -32.37 -26.83
N LEU A 219 -27.30 -31.06 -27.01
CA LEU A 219 -27.62 -30.38 -28.26
C LEU A 219 -26.78 -30.89 -29.44
N LYS A 220 -25.50 -31.19 -29.22
CA LYS A 220 -24.63 -31.80 -30.24
C LYS A 220 -25.15 -33.18 -30.64
N ALA A 221 -25.47 -34.05 -29.68
CA ALA A 221 -26.03 -35.37 -29.95
C ALA A 221 -27.37 -35.29 -30.70
N ARG A 222 -28.24 -34.36 -30.29
CA ARG A 222 -29.53 -34.11 -30.95
C ARG A 222 -29.34 -33.64 -32.41
N LYS A 223 -28.39 -32.74 -32.65
CA LYS A 223 -28.04 -32.28 -34.01
C LYS A 223 -27.56 -33.44 -34.88
N GLN A 224 -26.63 -34.25 -34.39
CA GLN A 224 -26.12 -35.43 -35.10
C GLN A 224 -27.24 -36.41 -35.46
N PHE A 225 -28.20 -36.62 -34.55
CA PHE A 225 -29.37 -37.47 -34.82
C PHE A 225 -30.23 -36.94 -35.97
N TYR A 226 -30.46 -35.62 -36.05
CA TYR A 226 -31.20 -35.03 -37.16
C TYR A 226 -30.42 -35.09 -38.48
N GLU A 227 -29.11 -34.86 -38.44
CA GLU A 227 -28.25 -34.96 -39.63
C GLU A 227 -28.24 -36.38 -40.21
N ALA A 228 -28.19 -37.41 -39.36
CA ALA A 228 -28.26 -38.80 -39.78
C ALA A 228 -29.61 -39.19 -40.42
N ARG A 229 -30.69 -38.46 -40.11
CA ARG A 229 -32.04 -38.69 -40.68
C ARG A 229 -32.38 -37.78 -41.85
N ARG A 230 -31.48 -36.88 -42.26
CA ARG A 230 -31.73 -35.96 -43.36
C ARG A 230 -31.78 -36.75 -44.68
N PRO A 231 -32.91 -36.74 -45.41
CA PRO A 231 -32.95 -37.41 -46.71
C PRO A 231 -31.98 -36.71 -47.68
N PRO A 232 -31.33 -37.48 -48.59
CA PRO A 232 -30.52 -36.87 -49.63
C PRO A 232 -31.41 -35.97 -50.48
N TYR A 233 -30.96 -34.74 -50.76
CA TYR A 233 -31.62 -33.89 -51.75
C TYR A 233 -31.37 -34.52 -53.12
N ASN A 234 -32.43 -35.06 -53.73
CA ASN A 234 -32.44 -35.44 -55.14
C ASN A 234 -32.64 -34.21 -56.03
#